data_AF-A0A957MAH6-F1
#
_entry.id   AF-A0A957MAH6-F1
#
_cell.length_a   1.000
_cell.length_b   1.000
_cell.length_c   1.000
_cell.angle_alpha   90.00
_cell.angle_beta   90.00
_cell.angle_gamma   90.00
#
_symmetry.space_group_name_H-M   'P 1'
#
loop_
_entity.id
_entity.type
_entity.pdbx_description
1 polymer ?
#
loop_
_entity_poly.entity_id
_entity_poly.type
_entity_poly.pdbx_seq_one_letter_code
_entity_poly.pdbx_strand_id
1 'polypeptide(L)' 'ERPGGATDGVDAREALLLNNSAGYLATLERAKTPGDDTWRQRSFDLSAYAGQRVIVYFNVYNDGRNGRAWNYLDGVEV' A
#
# COMPACT_ATOMS: atom_id res chain seq x y z
N GLU A 1 3.59 1.44 8.96
CA GLU A 1 3.19 2.59 8.13
C GLU A 1 2.62 3.73 8.97
N ARG A 2 2.62 4.96 8.45
CA ARG A 2 1.94 6.13 9.01
C ARG A 2 1.23 6.87 7.89
N PRO A 3 -0.09 6.64 7.70
CA PRO A 3 -0.86 7.28 6.65
C PRO A 3 -1.15 8.73 7.02
N GLY A 4 -1.04 9.63 6.04
CA GLY A 4 -1.38 11.03 6.21
C GLY A 4 -2.19 11.56 5.03
N GLY A 5 -2.70 12.77 5.22
CA GLY A 5 -3.48 13.47 4.21
C GLY A 5 -4.98 13.16 4.25
N ALA A 6 -5.73 14.06 3.64
CA ALA A 6 -7.17 13.90 3.44
C ALA A 6 -7.41 13.18 2.10
N THR A 7 -8.45 12.36 2.07
CA THR A 7 -8.94 11.68 0.86
C THR A 7 -10.43 11.97 0.76
N ASP A 8 -10.92 12.08 -0.47
CA ASP A 8 -12.32 12.22 -0.82
C ASP A 8 -13.01 10.86 -1.08
N GLY A 9 -12.33 9.76 -0.76
CA GLY A 9 -12.80 8.40 -1.03
C GLY A 9 -12.41 7.88 -2.42
N VAL A 10 -11.67 8.65 -3.21
CA VAL A 10 -11.07 8.23 -4.48
C VAL A 10 -9.57 7.94 -4.29
N ASP A 11 -8.86 8.86 -3.66
CA ASP A 11 -7.43 8.72 -3.34
C ASP A 11 -7.19 7.49 -2.47
N ALA A 12 -6.13 6.74 -2.79
CA ALA A 12 -5.84 5.46 -2.15
C ALA A 12 -4.35 5.30 -1.86
N ARG A 13 -4.04 4.73 -0.69
CA ARG A 13 -2.74 4.12 -0.43
C ARG A 13 -2.84 2.62 -0.64
N GLU A 14 -1.79 2.03 -1.17
CA GLU A 14 -1.79 0.62 -1.56
C GLU A 14 -0.48 -0.09 -1.26
N ALA A 15 -0.63 -1.37 -0.94
CA ALA A 15 0.42 -2.37 -1.06
C ALA A 15 -0.06 -3.44 -2.03
N LEU A 16 0.62 -3.57 -3.17
CA LEU A 16 0.32 -4.56 -4.18
C LEU A 16 1.40 -5.64 -4.18
N LEU A 17 1.01 -6.85 -4.52
CA LEU A 17 1.93 -7.93 -4.82
C LEU A 17 1.99 -8.10 -6.34
N LEU A 18 3.20 -8.03 -6.88
CA LEU A 18 3.47 -8.21 -8.31
C LEU A 18 4.38 -9.41 -8.52
N ASN A 19 4.35 -9.99 -9.71
CA ASN A 19 5.32 -10.99 -10.14
C ASN A 19 6.66 -10.32 -10.51
N ASN A 20 7.68 -11.14 -10.81
CA ASN A 20 9.02 -10.67 -11.16
C ASN A 20 9.11 -9.82 -12.45
N SER A 21 8.04 -9.78 -13.26
CA SER A 21 7.92 -8.94 -14.45
C SER A 21 7.01 -7.72 -14.22
N ALA A 22 6.76 -7.36 -12.96
CA ALA A 22 5.85 -6.29 -12.53
C ALA A 22 4.38 -6.47 -12.95
N GLY A 23 3.97 -7.70 -13.30
CA GLY A 23 2.57 -8.03 -13.52
C GLY A 23 1.82 -8.20 -12.19
N TYR A 24 0.59 -7.70 -12.12
CA TYR A 24 -0.25 -7.79 -10.92
C TYR A 24 -0.52 -9.25 -10.50
N LEU A 25 -0.38 -9.54 -9.20
CA LEU A 25 -0.79 -10.80 -8.58
C LEU A 25 -1.95 -10.59 -7.60
N ALA A 26 -1.80 -9.65 -6.66
CA ALA A 26 -2.80 -9.41 -5.63
C ALA A 26 -2.71 -7.99 -5.04
N THR A 27 -3.79 -7.59 -4.38
CA THR A 27 -3.81 -6.41 -3.49
C THR A 27 -3.64 -6.90 -2.06
N LEU A 28 -2.55 -6.50 -1.39
CA LEU A 28 -2.35 -6.77 0.04
C LEU A 28 -3.12 -5.76 0.89
N GLU A 29 -3.14 -4.51 0.46
CA GLU A 29 -3.92 -3.44 1.08
C GLU A 29 -4.32 -2.41 0.03
N ARG A 30 -5.56 -1.92 0.13
CA ARG A 30 -6.01 -0.67 -0.49
C ARG A 30 -6.89 0.09 0.48
N ALA A 31 -6.43 1.25 0.93
CA ALA A 31 -7.15 2.08 1.87
C ALA A 31 -7.45 3.46 1.29
N LYS A 32 -8.73 3.84 1.31
CA LYS A 32 -9.26 5.12 0.82
C LYS A 32 -9.78 6.01 1.94
N THR A 33 -9.39 5.72 3.18
CA THR A 33 -9.75 6.51 4.35
C THR A 33 -8.66 7.54 4.64
N PRO A 34 -9.02 8.71 5.22
CA PRO A 34 -8.03 9.71 5.61
C PRO A 34 -6.95 9.12 6.51
N GLY A 35 -5.74 9.63 6.35
CA GLY A 35 -4.67 9.36 7.29
C GLY A 35 -4.95 10.07 8.61
N ASP A 36 -4.43 9.51 9.69
CA ASP A 36 -4.51 10.08 11.04
C ASP A 36 -3.12 10.31 11.65
N ASP A 37 -2.09 10.29 10.81
CA ASP A 37 -0.69 10.52 11.16
C ASP A 37 -0.19 9.67 12.35
N THR A 38 -0.78 8.49 12.56
CA THR A 38 -0.39 7.55 13.62
C THR A 38 0.33 6.34 13.03
N TRP A 39 1.49 5.99 13.60
CA TRP A 39 2.24 4.79 13.21
C TRP A 39 1.49 3.51 13.59
N ARG A 40 1.39 2.59 12.63
CA ARG A 40 0.81 1.25 12.81
C ARG A 40 1.66 0.19 12.13
N GLN A 41 1.84 -0.93 12.79
CA GLN A 41 2.42 -2.11 12.16
C GLN A 41 1.40 -2.79 11.24
N ARG A 42 1.87 -3.26 10.09
CA ARG A 42 1.08 -4.05 9.14
C ARG A 42 1.85 -5.33 8.87
N SER A 43 1.12 -6.43 8.70
CA SER A 43 1.69 -7.73 8.38
C SER A 43 0.77 -8.43 7.38
N PHE A 44 1.37 -9.12 6.42
CA PHE A 44 0.67 -9.79 5.33
C PHE A 44 1.25 -11.20 5.18
N ASP A 45 0.40 -12.22 5.18
CA ASP A 45 0.83 -13.58 4.89
C ASP A 45 1.03 -13.77 3.38
N LEU A 46 2.26 -14.11 2.98
CA LEU A 46 2.64 -14.38 1.60
C LEU A 46 2.88 -15.88 1.33
N SER A 47 2.51 -16.77 2.25
CA SER A 47 2.73 -18.22 2.14
C SER A 47 2.19 -18.84 0.85
N ALA A 48 1.07 -18.31 0.33
CA ALA A 48 0.49 -18.71 -0.95
C ALA A 48 1.41 -18.50 -2.17
N TYR A 49 2.45 -17.68 -2.03
CA TYR A 49 3.43 -17.34 -3.07
C TYR A 49 4.82 -17.93 -2.78
N ALA A 50 4.94 -18.85 -1.82
CA ALA A 50 6.19 -19.50 -1.48
C ALA A 50 6.86 -20.14 -2.70
N GLY A 51 8.16 -19.92 -2.85
CA GLY A 51 8.95 -20.39 -4.00
C GLY A 51 8.84 -19.52 -5.26
N GLN A 52 7.99 -18.48 -5.27
CA GLN A 52 7.91 -17.52 -6.36
C GLN A 52 8.78 -16.29 -6.08
N ARG A 53 9.29 -15.65 -7.14
CA ARG A 53 9.85 -14.28 -7.04
C ARG A 53 8.72 -13.27 -7.17
N VAL A 54 8.55 -12.47 -6.13
CA VAL A 54 7.50 -11.45 -6.04
C VAL A 54 8.11 -10.08 -5.74
N ILE A 55 7.37 -9.03 -6.08
CA ILE A 55 7.69 -7.64 -5.76
C ILE A 55 6.55 -7.11 -4.89
N VAL A 56 6.88 -6.59 -3.72
CA VAL A 56 5.93 -5.79 -2.93
C VAL A 56 6.04 -4.35 -3.39
N TYR A 57 4.96 -3.82 -3.97
CA TYR A 57 4.91 -2.49 -4.53
C TYR A 57 4.00 -1.59 -3.68
N PHE A 58 4.61 -0.63 -3.01
CA PHE A 58 3.89 0.38 -2.24
C PHE A 58 3.63 1.59 -3.12
N ASN A 59 2.39 2.06 -3.15
CA ASN A 59 2.05 3.25 -3.92
C ASN A 59 0.97 4.09 -3.24
N VAL A 60 0.82 5.31 -3.74
CA VAL A 60 -0.32 6.16 -3.45
C VAL A 60 -0.88 6.67 -4.78
N TYR A 61 -2.15 6.38 -5.00
CA TYR A 61 -2.94 6.93 -6.09
C TYR A 61 -3.61 8.22 -5.61
N ASN A 62 -3.28 9.34 -6.26
CA ASN A 62 -4.00 10.60 -6.11
C ASN A 62 -4.65 10.92 -7.46
N ASP A 63 -5.96 11.17 -7.48
CA ASP A 63 -6.71 11.41 -8.73
C ASP A 63 -6.52 12.83 -9.31
N GLY A 64 -5.85 13.70 -8.53
CA GLY A 64 -5.57 15.09 -8.89
C GLY A 64 -6.67 16.07 -8.52
N ARG A 65 -7.67 15.66 -7.74
CA ARG A 65 -8.77 16.49 -7.25
C ARG A 65 -8.89 16.34 -5.73
N ASN A 66 -9.37 17.40 -5.08
CA ASN A 66 -9.84 17.42 -3.68
C ASN A 66 -9.21 16.40 -2.72
N GLY A 67 -8.12 16.79 -2.08
CA GLY A 67 -7.41 15.91 -1.17
C GLY A 67 -6.05 15.54 -1.73
N ARG A 68 -5.29 14.83 -0.90
CA ARG A 68 -4.01 14.24 -1.27
C ARG A 68 -3.67 13.26 -0.17
N ALA A 69 -3.57 11.98 -0.52
CA ALA A 69 -3.02 10.97 0.33
C ALA A 69 -1.48 10.92 0.22
N TRP A 70 -0.84 10.48 1.30
CA TRP A 70 0.54 9.99 1.32
C TRP A 70 0.70 8.93 2.42
N ASN A 71 1.83 8.22 2.40
CA ASN A 71 2.13 7.24 3.42
C ASN A 71 3.64 7.22 3.73
N TYR A 72 3.98 7.18 5.01
CA TYR A 72 5.35 6.90 5.44
C TYR A 72 5.49 5.43 5.81
N LEU A 73 6.59 4.82 5.37
CA LEU A 73 6.93 3.43 5.67
C LEU A 73 8.25 3.42 6.41
N ASP A 74 8.34 2.54 7.41
CA ASP A 74 9.55 2.30 8.20
C ASP A 74 9.49 0.87 8.77
N GLY A 75 10.64 0.30 9.09
CA GLY A 75 10.75 -1.05 9.67
C GLY A 75 10.26 -2.17 8.74
N VAL A 76 10.59 -2.11 7.46
CA VAL A 76 10.20 -3.15 6.49
C VAL A 76 11.08 -4.38 6.66
N GLU A 77 10.45 -5.53 6.93
CA GLU A 77 11.08 -6.84 7.11
C GLU A 77 10.27 -7.94 6.40
N VAL A 78 10.94 -9.06 6.07
CA VAL A 78 10.38 -10.24 5.37
C VAL A 78 10.85 -11.51 6.08
#